data_AF-A0A9D6F702-F1
#
_entry.id   AF-A0A9D6F702-F1
#
_cell.length_a   1.000
_cell.length_b   1.000
_cell.length_c   1.000
_cell.angle_alpha   90.00
_cell.angle_beta   90.00
_cell.angle_gamma   90.00
#
_symmetry.space_group_name_H-M   'P 1'
#
loop_
_entity.id
_entity.type
_entity.pdbx_description
1 polymer ?
#
loop_
_entity_poly.entity_id
_entity_poly.type
_entity_poly.pdbx_seq_one_letter_code
_entity_poly.pdbx_strand_id
1 'polypeptide(L)'
;MAVLFGSEKRGLSNQDLQLCHAIIRIPTSQTTPSMNLGQAVAVCCYELRRAIASRRVPQKPLSSTASMGEIARLVEALGRVLPGGEVSRDKDHGKARKQQVRLRQMLQRLPLTSEDIVLLLGVLRDLSRRLQKAT
;
A
#
# COMPACT_ATOMS: atom_id res chain seq x y z
N MET A 1 1.03 11.56 4.21
CA MET A 1 1.52 10.47 5.07
C MET A 1 0.55 10.32 6.23
N ALA A 2 0.10 9.11 6.54
CA ALA A 2 -0.76 8.85 7.69
C ALA A 2 -0.09 7.80 8.59
N VAL A 3 -0.17 8.00 9.89
CA VAL A 3 0.26 7.03 10.90
C VAL A 3 -0.99 6.60 11.66
N LEU A 4 -1.29 5.30 11.59
CA LEU A 4 -2.46 4.74 12.26
C LEU A 4 -2.04 4.19 13.61
N PHE A 5 -2.85 4.50 14.63
CA PHE A 5 -2.71 3.93 15.95
C PHE A 5 -3.98 3.15 16.29
N GLY A 6 -3.80 1.97 16.86
CA GLY A 6 -4.91 1.13 17.29
C GLY A 6 -5.44 1.52 18.67
N SER A 7 -6.55 0.90 19.07
CA SER A 7 -7.09 1.09 20.43
C SER A 7 -6.12 0.58 21.49
N GLU A 8 -6.05 1.22 22.65
CA GLU A 8 -5.09 0.84 23.72
C GLU A 8 -5.24 -0.62 24.17
N LYS A 9 -6.48 -1.14 24.22
CA LYS A 9 -6.76 -2.51 24.66
C LYS A 9 -6.52 -3.57 23.59
N ARG A 10 -6.72 -3.26 22.30
CA ARG A 10 -6.77 -4.28 21.22
C ARG A 10 -5.80 -4.03 20.07
N GLY A 11 -5.16 -2.86 20.00
CA GLY A 11 -4.32 -2.47 18.88
C GLY A 11 -5.09 -2.29 17.58
N LEU A 12 -4.38 -2.44 16.45
CA LEU A 12 -4.92 -2.46 15.10
C LEU A 12 -5.35 -3.88 14.73
N SER A 13 -6.46 -4.01 14.02
CA SER A 13 -6.88 -5.32 13.50
C SER A 13 -6.00 -5.75 12.33
N ASN A 14 -6.02 -7.05 12.00
CA ASN A 14 -5.36 -7.55 10.80
C ASN A 14 -5.88 -6.90 9.51
N GLN A 15 -7.14 -6.48 9.49
CA GLN A 15 -7.71 -5.77 8.34
C GLN A 15 -7.12 -4.36 8.22
N ASP A 16 -6.92 -3.66 9.34
CA ASP A 16 -6.27 -2.35 9.36
C ASP A 16 -4.80 -2.46 8.92
N LEU A 17 -4.07 -3.46 9.44
CA LEU A 17 -2.67 -3.70 9.09
C LEU A 17 -2.47 -4.01 7.60
N GLN A 18 -3.43 -4.70 6.96
CA GLN A 18 -3.38 -4.99 5.52
C GLN A 18 -3.46 -3.73 4.64
N LEU A 19 -3.99 -2.62 5.18
CA LEU A 19 -4.04 -1.33 4.49
C LEU A 19 -2.76 -0.51 4.69
N CYS A 20 -1.92 -0.87 5.64
CA CYS A 20 -0.67 -0.17 5.95
C CYS A 20 0.47 -0.58 5.00
N HIS A 21 1.28 0.41 4.62
CA HIS A 21 2.46 0.21 3.76
C HIS A 21 3.67 -0.32 4.54
N ALA A 22 3.73 0.03 5.81
CA ALA A 22 4.80 -0.32 6.73
C ALA A 22 4.22 -0.49 8.12
N ILE A 23 4.87 -1.33 8.91
CA ILE A 23 4.54 -1.55 10.31
C ILE A 23 5.71 -0.98 11.13
N ILE A 24 5.38 -0.12 12.10
CA ILE A 24 6.35 0.45 13.02
C ILE A 24 6.16 -0.25 14.36
N ARG A 25 7.26 -0.72 14.95
CA ARG A 25 7.28 -1.28 16.30
C ARG A 25 8.23 -0.45 17.16
N ILE A 26 7.70 0.15 18.23
CA ILE A 26 8.53 0.79 19.25
C ILE A 26 9.15 -0.33 20.10
N PRO A 27 10.49 -0.40 20.21
CA PRO A 27 11.13 -1.37 21.09
C PRO A 27 10.69 -1.14 22.54
N THR A 28 10.21 -2.21 23.18
CA THR A 28 9.75 -2.22 24.58
C THR A 28 10.44 -3.35 25.34
N SER A 29 10.41 -3.28 26.68
CA SER A 29 10.96 -4.36 27.52
C SER A 29 10.20 -5.66 27.30
N GLN A 30 10.88 -6.81 27.44
CA GLN A 30 10.22 -8.11 27.38
C GLN A 30 9.22 -8.34 28.53
N THR A 31 9.47 -7.73 29.70
CA THR A 31 8.59 -7.81 30.87
C THR A 31 7.33 -6.96 30.73
N THR A 32 7.40 -5.88 29.94
CA THR A 32 6.30 -4.95 29.67
C THR A 32 6.26 -4.63 28.17
N PRO A 33 5.76 -5.57 27.35
CA PRO A 33 5.84 -5.45 25.89
C PRO A 33 4.86 -4.42 25.32
N SER A 34 3.86 -3.98 26.10
CA SER A 34 2.93 -2.93 25.72
C SER A 34 3.29 -1.59 26.37
N MET A 35 2.96 -0.52 25.65
CA MET A 35 3.12 0.85 26.08
C MET A 35 1.76 1.54 26.00
N ASN A 36 1.51 2.52 26.86
CA ASN A 36 0.31 3.34 26.78
C ASN A 36 0.21 4.03 25.40
N LEU A 37 -1.02 4.16 24.89
CA LEU A 37 -1.26 4.72 23.57
C LEU A 37 -0.72 6.14 23.42
N GLY A 38 -0.91 7.00 24.41
CA GLY A 38 -0.42 8.38 24.41
C GLY A 38 1.11 8.45 24.37
N GLN A 39 1.79 7.55 25.09
CA GLN A 39 3.25 7.43 25.06
C GLN A 39 3.75 6.99 23.67
N ALA A 40 3.09 6.00 23.05
CA ALA A 40 3.44 5.55 21.70
C ALA A 40 3.28 6.68 20.66
N VAL A 41 2.19 7.45 20.76
CA VAL A 41 1.96 8.63 19.91
C VAL A 41 3.05 9.68 20.12
N ALA A 42 3.41 9.99 21.38
CA ALA A 42 4.45 10.97 21.69
C ALA A 42 5.81 10.60 21.11
N VAL A 43 6.24 9.33 21.24
CA VAL A 43 7.49 8.82 20.66
C VAL A 43 7.49 8.96 19.14
N CYS A 44 6.42 8.53 18.47
CA CYS A 44 6.29 8.66 17.01
C CYS A 44 6.38 10.13 16.55
N CYS A 45 5.67 11.04 17.23
CA CYS A 45 5.72 12.47 16.91
C CYS A 45 7.13 13.07 17.10
N TYR A 46 7.82 12.67 18.17
CA TYR A 46 9.18 13.12 18.45
C TYR A 46 10.16 12.66 17.35
N GLU A 47 10.14 11.37 16.99
CA GLU A 47 11.00 10.81 15.93
C GLU A 47 10.74 11.49 14.57
N LEU A 48 9.47 11.71 14.23
CA LEU A 48 9.08 12.41 13.00
C LEU A 48 9.62 13.84 12.97
N ARG A 49 9.46 14.59 14.06
CA ARG A 49 9.97 15.97 14.15
C ARG A 49 11.49 16.00 14.03
N ARG A 50 12.19 15.06 14.68
CA ARG A 50 13.65 14.95 14.63
C ARG A 50 14.13 14.64 13.22
N ALA A 51 13.50 13.69 12.53
CA ALA A 51 13.83 13.35 11.15
C ALA A 51 13.63 14.52 10.17
N ILE A 52 12.57 15.32 10.37
CA ILE A 52 12.34 16.55 9.57
C ILE A 52 13.44 17.58 9.85
N ALA A 53 13.80 17.78 11.12
CA ALA A 53 14.84 18.73 11.50
C ALA A 53 16.24 18.34 11.01
N SER A 54 16.53 17.03 10.90
CA SER A 54 17.80 16.51 10.40
C SER A 54 17.93 16.54 8.86
N ARG A 55 16.85 16.80 8.11
CA ARG A 55 16.90 16.96 6.65
C ARG A 55 17.43 18.34 6.27
N ARG A 56 18.75 18.45 6.09
CA ARG A 56 19.47 19.66 5.59
C ARG A 56 19.75 19.69 4.07
N VAL A 57 19.08 18.87 3.24
CA VAL A 57 19.41 18.75 1.80
C VAL A 57 18.25 19.21 0.91
N PRO A 58 18.49 19.96 -0.19
CA PRO A 58 17.43 20.54 -1.02
C PRO A 58 16.54 19.43 -1.58
N GLN A 59 15.22 19.61 -1.46
CA GLN A 59 14.28 18.71 -2.09
C GLN A 59 14.37 18.90 -3.61
N LYS A 60 14.98 17.93 -4.31
CA LYS A 60 14.69 17.74 -5.73
C LYS A 60 13.16 17.62 -5.85
N PRO A 61 12.47 18.38 -6.71
CA PRO A 61 11.04 18.25 -6.84
C PRO A 61 10.77 16.79 -7.20
N LEU A 62 10.11 16.09 -6.27
CA LEU A 62 9.63 14.75 -6.50
C LEU A 62 8.70 14.88 -7.69
N SER A 63 9.13 14.41 -8.87
CA SER A 63 8.20 13.94 -9.89
C SER A 63 7.08 13.21 -9.16
N SER A 64 5.86 13.72 -9.26
CA SER A 64 4.79 13.44 -8.29
C SER A 64 4.62 11.94 -8.12
N THR A 65 5.11 11.43 -6.99
CA THR A 65 4.99 10.01 -6.64
C THR A 65 3.52 9.64 -6.74
N ALA A 66 3.23 8.51 -7.38
CA ALA A 66 1.88 8.04 -7.60
C ALA A 66 1.09 8.02 -6.29
N SER A 67 -0.07 8.64 -6.32
CA SER A 67 -1.02 8.60 -5.22
C SER A 67 -1.55 7.19 -4.99
N MET A 68 -2.08 6.98 -3.80
CA MET A 68 -2.73 5.73 -3.42
C MET A 68 -3.90 5.36 -4.34
N GLY A 69 -4.65 6.36 -4.81
CA GLY A 69 -5.75 6.15 -5.73
C GLY A 69 -5.27 5.68 -7.11
N GLU A 70 -4.15 6.21 -7.59
CA GLU A 70 -3.54 5.81 -8.85
C GLU A 70 -3.03 4.36 -8.82
N ILE A 71 -2.34 3.97 -7.75
CA ILE A 71 -1.88 2.59 -7.56
C ILE A 71 -3.08 1.63 -7.46
N ALA A 72 -4.13 2.01 -6.72
CA ALA A 72 -5.33 1.18 -6.60
C ALA A 72 -6.02 0.96 -7.96
N ARG A 73 -6.12 2.01 -8.80
CA ARG A 73 -6.64 1.90 -10.17
C ARG A 73 -5.81 0.96 -11.03
N LEU A 74 -4.49 1.01 -10.93
CA LEU A 74 -3.60 0.10 -11.66
C LEU A 74 -3.80 -1.36 -11.23
N VAL A 75 -3.92 -1.63 -9.93
CA VAL A 75 -4.21 -2.98 -9.41
C VAL A 75 -5.55 -3.50 -9.94
N GLU A 76 -6.59 -2.66 -9.95
CA GLU A 76 -7.89 -3.03 -10.49
C GLU A 76 -7.82 -3.34 -11.99
N ALA A 77 -7.14 -2.48 -12.76
CA ALA A 77 -6.94 -2.70 -14.19
C ALA A 77 -6.20 -4.01 -14.49
N LEU A 78 -5.15 -4.33 -13.73
CA LEU A 78 -4.43 -5.60 -13.81
C LEU A 78 -5.37 -6.78 -13.54
N GLY A 79 -6.21 -6.69 -12.51
CA GLY A 79 -7.17 -7.73 -12.17
C GLY A 79 -8.19 -8.04 -13.26
N ARG A 80 -8.49 -7.08 -14.15
CA ARG A 80 -9.39 -7.27 -15.31
C ARG A 80 -8.73 -7.94 -16.50
N VAL A 81 -7.40 -7.82 -16.64
CA VAL A 81 -6.64 -8.35 -17.79
C VAL A 81 -6.07 -9.75 -17.51
N LEU A 82 -5.76 -10.08 -16.25
CA LEU A 82 -5.24 -11.39 -15.87
C LEU A 82 -6.32 -12.48 -16.02
N PRO A 83 -6.05 -13.55 -16.79
CA PRO A 83 -6.98 -14.68 -16.95
C PRO A 83 -7.17 -15.35 -15.58
N GLY A 84 -8.40 -15.32 -15.09
CA GLY A 84 -8.79 -15.59 -13.69
C GLY A 84 -9.80 -14.57 -13.14
N GLY A 85 -10.02 -13.46 -13.85
CA GLY A 85 -11.11 -12.50 -13.61
C GLY A 85 -12.49 -12.99 -14.06
N GLU A 86 -12.56 -13.97 -14.97
CA GLU A 86 -13.79 -14.73 -15.21
C GLU A 86 -13.93 -15.79 -14.12
N VAL A 87 -14.76 -15.43 -13.15
CA VAL A 87 -15.23 -16.23 -12.05
C VAL A 87 -15.76 -17.57 -12.57
N SER A 88 -14.95 -18.63 -12.50
CA SER A 88 -15.51 -19.96 -12.29
C SER A 88 -16.18 -19.95 -10.91
N ARG A 89 -17.51 -19.98 -10.96
CA ARG A 89 -18.43 -19.86 -9.82
C ARG A 89 -18.01 -20.77 -8.66
N ASP A 90 -18.03 -20.19 -7.46
CA ASP A 90 -18.08 -20.78 -6.12
C ASP A 90 -16.82 -21.20 -5.34
N LYS A 91 -15.62 -21.39 -5.91
CA LYS A 91 -14.46 -21.85 -5.07
C LYS A 91 -13.21 -20.97 -5.02
N ASP A 92 -13.05 -19.96 -5.86
CA ASP A 92 -11.77 -19.22 -6.01
C ASP A 92 -11.76 -17.74 -5.57
N HIS A 93 -12.86 -17.21 -5.03
CA HIS A 93 -12.92 -15.80 -4.56
C HIS A 93 -11.83 -15.45 -3.53
N GLY A 94 -11.44 -16.40 -2.68
CA GLY A 94 -10.37 -16.21 -1.70
C GLY A 94 -8.98 -16.08 -2.33
N LYS A 95 -8.70 -16.77 -3.44
CA LYS A 95 -7.39 -16.72 -4.12
C LYS A 95 -7.23 -15.42 -4.91
N ALA A 96 -8.26 -15.02 -5.65
CA ALA A 96 -8.26 -13.76 -6.41
C ALA A 96 -8.06 -12.54 -5.50
N ARG A 97 -8.75 -12.52 -4.34
CA ARG A 97 -8.61 -11.43 -3.35
C ARG A 97 -7.19 -11.41 -2.75
N LYS A 98 -6.61 -12.56 -2.43
CA LYS A 98 -5.22 -12.66 -1.95
C LYS A 98 -4.21 -12.19 -3.00
N GLN A 99 -4.43 -12.51 -4.26
CA GLN A 99 -3.59 -12.07 -5.37
C GLN A 99 -3.64 -10.55 -5.54
N GLN A 100 -4.82 -9.94 -5.49
CA GLN A 100 -4.96 -8.48 -5.55
C GLN A 100 -4.26 -7.76 -4.39
N VAL A 101 -4.37 -8.29 -3.16
CA VAL A 101 -3.65 -7.74 -2.00
C VAL A 101 -2.14 -7.80 -2.19
N ARG A 102 -1.61 -8.93 -2.70
CA ARG A 102 -0.17 -9.07 -2.99
C ARG A 102 0.30 -8.11 -4.09
N LEU A 103 -0.46 -7.96 -5.17
CA LEU A 103 -0.14 -7.02 -6.25
C LEU A 103 -0.12 -5.58 -5.74
N ARG A 104 -1.10 -5.19 -4.92
CA ARG A 104 -1.13 -3.88 -4.28
C ARG A 104 0.10 -3.65 -3.40
N GLN A 105 0.42 -4.59 -2.51
CA GLN A 105 1.61 -4.50 -1.64
C GLN A 105 2.91 -4.41 -2.45
N MET A 106 3.03 -5.15 -3.56
CA MET A 106 4.20 -5.11 -4.43
C MET A 106 4.35 -3.74 -5.12
N LEU A 107 3.27 -3.24 -5.75
CA LEU A 107 3.30 -1.97 -6.47
C LEU A 107 3.53 -0.77 -5.55
N GLN A 108 3.05 -0.84 -4.30
CA GLN A 108 3.29 0.20 -3.28
C GLN A 108 4.75 0.30 -2.82
N ARG A 109 5.58 -0.73 -3.07
CA ARG A 109 7.01 -0.72 -2.72
C ARG A 109 7.87 -0.11 -3.84
N LEU A 110 7.32 0.03 -5.04
CA LEU A 110 8.02 0.62 -6.18
C LEU A 110 7.90 2.16 -6.14
N PRO A 111 8.96 2.90 -6.50
CA PRO A 111 8.93 4.36 -6.55
C PRO A 111 8.22 4.88 -7.82
N LEU A 112 6.99 4.40 -8.07
CA LEU A 112 6.21 4.78 -9.25
C LEU A 112 5.75 6.24 -9.16
N THR A 113 5.85 6.96 -10.27
CA THR A 113 5.30 8.30 -10.47
C THR A 113 3.91 8.23 -11.09
N SER A 114 3.15 9.33 -11.04
CA SER A 114 1.86 9.43 -11.74
C SER A 114 2.00 9.16 -13.25
N GLU A 115 3.12 9.58 -13.86
CA GLU A 115 3.42 9.32 -15.28
C GLU A 115 3.58 7.83 -15.56
N ASP A 116 4.30 7.11 -14.69
CA ASP A 116 4.44 5.65 -14.79
C ASP A 116 3.07 4.96 -14.73
N ILE A 117 2.17 5.42 -13.85
CA ILE A 117 0.82 4.85 -13.75
C ILE A 117 0.03 5.08 -15.04
N VAL A 118 0.07 6.29 -15.61
CA VAL A 118 -0.62 6.60 -16.87
C VAL A 118 -0.10 5.72 -18.00
N LEU A 119 1.22 5.56 -18.10
CA LEU A 119 1.86 4.70 -19.10
C LEU A 119 1.44 3.24 -18.93
N LEU A 120 1.51 2.69 -17.72
CA LEU A 120 1.12 1.30 -17.43
C LEU A 120 -0.36 1.04 -17.69
N LEU A 121 -1.25 1.97 -17.34
CA LEU A 121 -2.68 1.88 -17.67
C LEU A 121 -2.92 1.90 -19.18
N GLY A 122 -2.15 2.70 -19.93
CA GLY A 122 -2.17 2.72 -21.39
C GLY A 122 -1.78 1.36 -21.98
N VAL A 123 -0.65 0.80 -21.53
CA VAL A 123 -0.17 -0.53 -21.95
C VAL A 123 -1.21 -1.61 -21.65
N LEU A 124 -1.82 -1.61 -20.46
CA LEU A 124 -2.85 -2.59 -20.10
C LEU A 124 -4.10 -2.48 -20.96
N ARG A 125 -4.52 -1.25 -21.31
CA ARG A 125 -5.67 -1.03 -22.20
C ARG A 125 -5.39 -1.54 -23.60
N ASP A 126 -4.18 -1.35 -24.12
CA ASP A 126 -3.82 -1.85 -25.45
C ASP A 126 -3.66 -3.38 -25.47
N LEU A 127 -3.11 -3.97 -24.41
CA LEU A 127 -3.09 -5.43 -24.24
C LEU A 127 -4.50 -6.01 -24.17
N SER A 128 -5.41 -5.42 -23.40
CA SER A 128 -6.80 -5.92 -23.30
C SER A 128 -7.50 -5.87 -24.65
N ARG A 129 -7.32 -4.80 -25.42
CA ARG A 129 -7.88 -4.67 -26.78
C ARG A 129 -7.33 -5.73 -27.73
N ARG A 130 -6.04 -6.04 -27.66
CA ARG A 130 -5.41 -7.07 -28.51
C ARG A 130 -5.92 -8.47 -28.18
N LEU A 131 -6.05 -8.78 -26.88
CA LEU A 131 -6.60 -10.07 -26.43
C LEU A 131 -8.06 -10.25 -26.87
N GLN A 132 -8.88 -9.20 -26.78
CA GLN A 132 -10.27 -9.23 -27.25
C GLN A 132 -10.42 -9.41 -28.77
N LYS A 133 -9.43 -8.99 -29.57
CA LYS A 133 -9.44 -9.17 -31.04
C LYS A 133 -8.90 -10.53 -31.50
N ALA A 134 -8.21 -11.25 -30.62
CA ALA A 134 -7.61 -12.55 -30.91
C ALA A 134 -8.52 -13.73 -30.50
N THR A 135 -9.68 -13.44 -29.89
CA THR A 135 -10.74 -14.38 -29.54
C THR A 135 -11.93 -14.16 -30.47
#